data_AF-M0KA03-F1
#
_entry.id   AF-M0KA03-F1
#
_cell.length_a   1.000
_cell.length_b   1.000
_cell.length_c   1.000
_cell.angle_alpha   90.00
_cell.angle_beta   90.00
_cell.angle_gamma   90.00
#
_symmetry.space_group_name_H-M   'P 1'
#
loop_
_entity.id
_entity.type
_entity.pdbx_description
1 polymer ?
#
loop_
_entity_poly.entity_id
_entity_poly.type
_entity_poly.pdbx_seq_one_letter_code
_entity_poly.pdbx_strand_id
1 'polypeptide(L)' 'MHISRTYTAFYTIAEDETEVRVLEMLPIDEAHDRYRF' A
#
# COMPACT_ATOMS: atom_id res chain seq x y z
N MET A 1 1.37 1.78 2.77
CA MET A 1 2.79 1.63 3.18
C MET A 1 3.68 2.30 2.14
N HIS A 2 4.48 3.30 2.53
CA HIS A 2 5.42 3.93 1.61
C HIS A 2 6.65 3.05 1.40
N ILE A 3 6.95 2.70 0.15
CA ILE A 3 8.14 1.93 -0.24
C ILE A 3 9.09 2.86 -0.97
N SER A 4 10.29 3.02 -0.41
CA SER A 4 11.33 3.93 -0.91
C SER A 4 10.85 5.37 -1.15
N ARG A 5 9.68 5.75 -0.59
CA ARG A 5 8.98 7.03 -0.78
C ARG A 5 8.62 7.36 -2.23
N THR A 6 8.63 6.38 -3.13
CA THR A 6 8.23 6.53 -4.53
C THR A 6 6.94 5.79 -4.82
N TYR A 7 6.65 4.73 -4.06
CA TYR A 7 5.44 3.93 -4.20
C TYR A 7 4.66 3.86 -2.90
N THR A 8 3.35 3.70 -3.04
CA THR A 8 2.43 3.38 -1.95
C THR A 8 1.84 1.99 -2.22
N ALA A 9 2.13 1.06 -1.32
CA ALA A 9 1.51 -0.27 -1.31
C ALA A 9 0.28 -0.26 -0.39
N PHE A 10 -0.86 -0.68 -0.94
CA PHE A 10 -2.08 -1.00 -0.21
C PHE A 10 -2.02 -2.45 0.20
N TYR A 11 -2.30 -2.73 1.47
CA TYR A 11 -2.15 -4.06 2.01
C TYR A 11 -3.27 -4.38 3.00
N THR A 12 -3.48 -5.67 3.20
CA THR A 12 -4.26 -6.19 4.33
C THR A 12 -3.38 -7.11 5.16
N ILE A 13 -3.75 -7.27 6.43
CA ILE A 13 -3.10 -8.20 7.36
C ILE A 13 -4.03 -9.40 7.52
N ALA A 14 -3.50 -10.61 7.33
CA ALA A 14 -4.17 -11.86 7.70
C ALA A 14 -3.52 -12.36 8.99
N GLU A 15 -4.08 -11.97 10.14
CA GLU A 15 -3.47 -12.19 11.46
C GLU A 15 -3.31 -13.68 11.78
N ASP A 16 -4.33 -14.49 11.48
CA ASP A 16 -4.31 -15.94 11.72
C ASP A 16 -3.24 -16.68 10.90
N GLU A 17 -2.86 -16.12 9.76
CA GLU A 17 -1.89 -16.70 8.84
C GLU A 17 -0.48 -16.09 9.02
N THR A 18 -0.33 -15.10 9.93
CA THR A 18 0.92 -14.33 10.11
C THR A 18 1.43 -13.75 8.78
N GLU A 19 0.52 -13.24 7.95
CA GLU A 19 0.81 -12.79 6.59
C GLU A 19 0.38 -11.34 6.35
N VAL A 20 1.15 -10.62 5.54
CA VAL A 20 0.77 -9.32 4.97
C VAL A 20 0.64 -9.47 3.46
N ARG A 21 -0.55 -9.18 2.93
CA ARG A 21 -0.85 -9.31 1.50
C ARG A 21 -0.94 -7.94 0.85
N VAL A 22 -0.17 -7.74 -0.21
CA VAL A 22 -0.23 -6.52 -1.03
C VAL A 22 -1.39 -6.66 -2.01
N LEU A 23 -2.30 -5.68 -1.99
CA LEU A 23 -3.50 -5.63 -2.82
C LEU A 23 -3.26 -4.80 -4.08
N GLU A 24 -2.58 -3.66 -3.93
CA GLU A 24 -2.30 -2.72 -5.01
C GLU A 24 -0.99 -1.97 -4.71
N MET A 25 -0.25 -1.60 -5.75
CA MET A 25 0.91 -0.73 -5.62
C MET A 25 0.82 0.36 -6.68
N LEU A 26 0.87 1.62 -6.24
CA LEU A 26 0.81 2.80 -7.11
C LEU A 26 2.01 3.71 -6.85
N PRO A 27 2.45 4.52 -7.83
CA PRO A 27 3.30 5.67 -7.54
C PRO A 27 2.67 6.55 -6.46
N ILE A 28 3.51 7.13 -5.61
CA ILE A 28 3.06 7.87 -4.42
C ILE A 28 2.11 9.02 -4.77
N ASP A 29 2.40 9.78 -5.83
CA ASP A 29 1.59 10.91 -6.28
C ASP A 29 0.18 10.47 -6.70
N GLU A 30 0.08 9.38 -7.48
CA GLU A 30 -1.20 8.83 -7.92
C GLU A 30 -2.01 8.29 -6.74
N ALA A 31 -1.34 7.69 -5.75
CA ALA A 31 -2.00 7.22 -4.54
C ALA A 31 -2.60 8.40 -3.75
N HIS A 32 -1.84 9.48 -3.55
CA HIS A 32 -2.32 10.70 -2.89
C HIS A 32 -3.50 11.32 -3.62
N ASP A 33 -3.45 11.41 -4.95
CA ASP A 33 -4.55 11.96 -5.75
C ASP A 33 -5.83 11.12 -5.63
N ARG A 34 -5.70 9.79 -5.77
CA ARG A 34 -6.87 8.88 -5.83
C ARG A 34 -7.57 8.74 -4.48
N TYR A 35 -6.80 8.71 -3.40
CA TYR A 35 -7.30 8.29 -2.09
C TYR A 35 -7.08 9.32 -0.97
N ARG A 36 -6.45 10.47 -1.28
CA ARG A 36 -6.35 11.66 -0.41
C ARG A 36 -5.61 11.43 0.93
N PHE A 37 -4.47 10.76 0.88
CA PHE A 37 -3.55 10.67 2.04
C PHE A 37 -2.71 11.92 2.22
#